data_AF-A0A661IQU8-F1
#
_entry.id   AF-A0A661IQU8-F1
#
_cell.length_a   1.000
_cell.length_b   1.000
_cell.length_c   1.000
_cell.angle_alpha   90.00
_cell.angle_beta   90.00
_cell.angle_gamma   90.00
#
_symmetry.space_group_name_H-M   'P 1'
#
loop_
_entity.id
_entity.type
_entity.pdbx_description
1 polymer ?
#
loop_
_entity_poly.entity_id
_entity_poly.type
_entity_poly.pdbx_seq_one_letter_code
_entity_poly.pdbx_strand_id
1 'polypeptide(L)'
;MVRGAHLLRAVLFLLLLVSPALGLELKDDLDHPPKRIVSLAPSVTEVLFAVGAGDQVVGVTDFCNRPPEARERAKVGGFAKPDLEKVLRLRPDLVIAFGPLQLKIAEALRRKGVAVLWLYPRSLDEVLDSFVRIGQVTGHRQEGVWLKEVVCRRLGLIERHLRGLGDAQRPRIFRVMGLDPPGTVGGRSFQSSIFRAAGGRNVFEDVPEDFFYVELKEVLRCSPDVVLICGDDPLRAKEELERRPGWRELQALRQGRVLVLPCDLICRPGPRVAEAVARIASFLYPSRVFSPRRIVSLVPALTEEIFLLGEEDRLVGVTTYCRRPPEAQQKEKVGTVVEFSVEKVLQLRPDVVLASPLASRGGIERLQRLGIWVEVFPAPRTFEELCQDFLQLAALLGAEERGLEVLREAKVKMERLRVEVRGRRPRVFIQIGANPLFAAGKDSIISEAVRLAGGRNIVEGETSPYSREAVIRADPDVILIVTMGIVGERERQAWSRFREMKAVREGRIYIVDSYLFCSPTPLSFVEAVSQLVRLLHGQG
;
A
#
# COMPACT_ATOMS: atom_id res chain seq x y z
N MET A 1 -42.65 -6.27 -55.13
CA MET A 1 -42.98 -5.08 -54.31
C MET A 1 -43.78 -5.57 -53.10
N VAL A 2 -43.43 -5.41 -51.84
CA VAL A 2 -42.26 -4.93 -51.11
C VAL A 2 -42.26 -5.79 -49.81
N ARG A 3 -41.25 -6.64 -49.61
CA ARG A 3 -40.93 -7.24 -48.31
C ARG A 3 -39.91 -6.33 -47.66
N GLY A 4 -40.25 -5.67 -46.57
CA GLY A 4 -39.31 -4.83 -45.82
C GLY A 4 -40.01 -3.89 -44.84
N ALA A 5 -40.46 -4.40 -43.70
CA ALA A 5 -40.90 -3.57 -42.57
C ALA A 5 -40.93 -4.34 -41.24
N HIS A 6 -39.86 -5.07 -40.90
CA HIS A 6 -39.67 -5.60 -39.54
C HIS A 6 -38.30 -5.28 -38.93
N LEU A 7 -37.53 -4.34 -39.51
CA LEU A 7 -36.19 -3.98 -39.03
C LEU A 7 -36.04 -2.54 -38.51
N LEU A 8 -37.14 -1.88 -38.10
CA LEU A 8 -37.06 -0.49 -37.60
C LEU A 8 -37.69 -0.25 -36.21
N ARG A 9 -37.89 -1.31 -35.42
CA ARG A 9 -38.38 -1.18 -34.03
C ARG A 9 -37.46 -1.78 -32.96
N ALA A 10 -36.27 -2.25 -33.34
CA ALA A 10 -35.31 -2.87 -32.42
C ALA A 10 -34.02 -2.07 -32.19
N VAL A 11 -33.90 -0.84 -32.74
CA VAL A 11 -32.66 -0.03 -32.60
C VAL A 11 -32.85 1.23 -31.74
N LEU A 12 -34.06 1.52 -31.26
CA LEU A 12 -34.30 2.70 -30.40
C LEU A 12 -34.55 2.39 -28.91
N PHE A 13 -34.26 1.17 -28.46
CA PHE A 13 -34.52 0.73 -27.08
C PHE A 13 -33.29 0.09 -26.41
N LEU A 14 -32.08 0.51 -26.80
CA LEU A 14 -30.82 0.04 -26.21
C LEU A 14 -29.82 1.18 -25.93
N LEU A 15 -30.31 2.33 -25.43
CA LEU A 15 -29.43 3.44 -25.01
C LEU A 15 -29.91 4.19 -23.75
N LEU A 16 -30.82 3.60 -22.96
CA LEU A 16 -31.33 4.19 -21.71
C LEU A 16 -31.44 3.15 -20.59
N LEU A 17 -30.32 2.50 -20.28
CA LEU A 17 -30.09 1.85 -18.98
C LEU A 17 -28.71 2.28 -18.46
N VAL A 18 -28.56 3.60 -18.26
CA VAL A 18 -27.56 4.12 -17.32
C VAL A 18 -28.26 4.17 -15.97
N SER A 19 -27.83 3.28 -15.07
CA SER A 19 -28.26 3.24 -13.68
C SER A 19 -28.15 4.62 -13.01
N PRO A 20 -29.21 5.15 -12.36
CA PRO A 20 -29.08 6.34 -11.53
C PRO A 20 -28.62 5.90 -10.13
N ALA A 21 -27.33 5.62 -9.98
CA ALA A 21 -26.72 5.35 -8.68
C ALA A 21 -25.20 5.60 -8.71
N LEU A 22 -24.80 6.78 -9.17
CA LEU A 22 -23.52 7.39 -8.87
C LEU A 22 -23.78 8.89 -8.73
N GLY A 23 -23.17 9.52 -7.73
CA GLY A 23 -23.38 10.94 -7.43
C GLY A 23 -23.25 11.80 -8.67
N LEU A 24 -24.05 12.88 -8.75
CA LEU A 24 -23.97 13.97 -9.72
C LEU A 24 -22.59 14.03 -10.41
N GLU A 25 -22.47 13.43 -11.59
CA GLU A 25 -21.28 13.57 -12.43
C GLU A 25 -21.27 14.99 -12.98
N LEU A 26 -20.71 15.90 -12.20
CA LEU A 26 -20.39 17.24 -12.65
C LEU A 26 -19.13 17.12 -13.53
N LYS A 27 -19.36 17.05 -14.85
CA LYS A 27 -18.41 17.12 -15.98
C LYS A 27 -16.92 17.32 -15.59
N ASP A 28 -16.11 16.28 -15.82
CA ASP A 28 -14.64 16.27 -15.73
C ASP A 28 -13.98 16.59 -17.11
N ASP A 29 -14.59 17.47 -17.93
CA ASP A 29 -14.07 17.83 -19.28
C ASP A 29 -12.78 18.67 -19.14
N LEU A 30 -11.68 18.01 -18.78
CA LEU A 30 -10.34 18.54 -18.88
C LEU A 30 -9.70 17.92 -20.12
N ASP A 31 -9.28 18.77 -21.07
CA ASP A 31 -8.56 18.32 -22.28
C ASP A 31 -7.14 17.79 -21.97
N HIS A 32 -6.64 18.07 -20.77
CA HIS A 32 -5.34 17.63 -20.27
C HIS A 32 -5.38 17.46 -18.74
N PRO A 33 -4.47 16.66 -18.14
CA PRO A 33 -4.32 16.62 -16.69
C PRO A 33 -4.14 18.05 -16.09
N PRO A 34 -4.83 18.37 -14.98
CA PRO A 34 -4.77 19.70 -14.37
C PRO A 34 -3.37 19.99 -13.83
N LYS A 35 -2.92 21.23 -13.94
CA LYS A 35 -1.64 21.70 -13.37
C LYS A 35 -1.83 22.48 -12.07
N ARG A 36 -3.04 22.99 -11.83
CA ARG A 36 -3.40 23.82 -10.68
C ARG A 36 -4.68 23.30 -10.02
N ILE A 37 -4.51 22.54 -8.95
CA ILE A 37 -5.60 21.94 -8.17
C ILE A 37 -5.79 22.71 -6.87
N VAL A 38 -7.04 23.04 -6.55
CA VAL A 38 -7.42 23.46 -5.20
C VAL A 38 -8.20 22.34 -4.52
N SER A 39 -7.70 21.87 -3.37
CA SER A 39 -8.35 20.83 -2.56
C SER A 39 -9.15 21.47 -1.44
N LEU A 40 -10.46 21.25 -1.42
CA LEU A 40 -11.34 21.81 -0.39
C LEU A 40 -11.58 20.87 0.79
N ALA A 41 -10.85 19.75 0.90
CA ALA A 41 -11.01 18.82 2.02
C ALA A 41 -9.69 18.14 2.41
N PRO A 42 -9.43 17.95 3.71
CA PRO A 42 -8.21 17.26 4.16
C PRO A 42 -8.08 15.84 3.63
N SER A 43 -9.16 15.05 3.58
CA SER A 43 -9.14 13.69 3.01
C SER A 43 -8.71 13.70 1.55
N VAL A 44 -9.23 14.64 0.76
CA VAL A 44 -8.87 14.82 -0.65
C VAL A 44 -7.41 15.23 -0.79
N THR A 45 -6.92 16.13 0.07
CA THR A 45 -5.51 16.53 0.08
C THR A 45 -4.61 15.34 0.36
N GLU A 46 -4.93 14.51 1.34
CA GLU A 46 -4.17 13.29 1.65
C GLU A 46 -4.10 12.34 0.44
N VAL A 47 -5.22 12.12 -0.27
CA VAL A 47 -5.23 11.28 -1.49
C VAL A 47 -4.39 11.90 -2.60
N LEU A 48 -4.52 13.21 -2.88
CA LEU A 48 -3.76 13.90 -3.92
C LEU A 48 -2.24 13.74 -3.74
N PHE A 49 -1.75 13.89 -2.51
CA PHE A 49 -0.33 13.68 -2.22
C PHE A 49 0.06 12.20 -2.31
N ALA A 50 -0.78 11.29 -1.80
CA ALA A 50 -0.51 9.85 -1.84
C ALA A 50 -0.42 9.30 -3.28
N VAL A 51 -1.23 9.81 -4.20
CA VAL A 51 -1.17 9.43 -5.62
C VAL A 51 -0.09 10.16 -6.42
N GLY A 52 0.71 11.03 -5.79
CA GLY A 52 1.79 11.77 -6.48
C GLY A 52 1.35 13.06 -7.18
N ALA A 53 0.10 13.49 -7.03
CA ALA A 53 -0.41 14.76 -7.56
C ALA A 53 -0.13 15.98 -6.65
N GLY A 54 0.65 15.83 -5.58
CA GLY A 54 0.93 16.87 -4.59
C GLY A 54 1.51 18.17 -5.18
N ASP A 55 2.31 18.07 -6.25
CA ASP A 55 2.90 19.22 -6.96
C ASP A 55 1.88 20.01 -7.79
N GLN A 56 0.76 19.37 -8.17
CA GLN A 56 -0.35 20.05 -8.85
C GLN A 56 -1.19 20.87 -7.85
N VAL A 57 -1.07 20.62 -6.54
CA VAL A 57 -1.90 21.27 -5.51
C VAL A 57 -1.38 22.68 -5.21
N VAL A 58 -2.16 23.70 -5.59
CA VAL A 58 -1.82 25.12 -5.38
C VAL A 58 -2.55 25.76 -4.21
N GLY A 59 -3.62 25.12 -3.70
CA GLY A 59 -4.36 25.61 -2.55
C GLY A 59 -5.10 24.52 -1.80
N VAL A 60 -5.23 24.70 -0.49
CA VAL A 60 -5.83 23.74 0.44
C VAL A 60 -6.63 24.45 1.54
N THR A 61 -7.46 23.73 2.28
CA THR A 61 -8.13 24.29 3.46
C THR A 61 -7.18 24.46 4.66
N ASP A 62 -7.64 25.23 5.65
CA ASP A 62 -6.92 25.46 6.90
C ASP A 62 -6.64 24.15 7.67
N PHE A 63 -7.46 23.12 7.47
CA PHE A 63 -7.36 21.83 8.15
C PHE A 63 -6.47 20.81 7.44
N CYS A 64 -5.99 21.14 6.24
CA CYS A 64 -5.09 20.28 5.47
C CYS A 64 -3.69 20.36 6.09
N ASN A 65 -3.39 19.35 6.90
CA ASN A 65 -2.21 19.26 7.77
C ASN A 65 -1.33 18.04 7.48
N ARG A 66 -1.76 17.16 6.55
CA ARG A 66 -1.09 15.92 6.15
C ARG A 66 -1.09 15.78 4.61
N PRO A 67 0.02 15.34 4.00
CA PRO A 67 1.35 15.22 4.61
C PRO A 67 1.89 16.61 5.01
N PRO A 68 3.01 16.73 5.77
CA PRO A 68 3.50 18.00 6.28
C PRO A 68 3.62 19.12 5.22
N GLU A 69 4.00 18.76 4.00
CA GLU A 69 4.15 19.63 2.82
C GLU A 69 2.82 20.29 2.42
N ALA A 70 1.67 19.68 2.72
CA ALA A 70 0.36 20.29 2.48
C ALA A 70 0.16 21.60 3.29
N ARG A 71 0.91 21.79 4.38
CA ARG A 71 0.86 23.02 5.18
C ARG A 71 1.44 24.22 4.44
N GLU A 72 2.32 23.99 3.49
CA GLU A 72 3.01 25.02 2.70
C GLU A 72 2.13 25.56 1.55
N ARG A 73 1.04 24.86 1.21
CA ARG A 73 0.11 25.27 0.15
C ARG A 73 -0.75 26.45 0.61
N ALA A 74 -1.14 27.30 -0.34
CA ALA A 74 -1.96 28.48 -0.05
C ALA A 74 -3.28 28.10 0.63
N LYS A 75 -3.64 28.83 1.69
CA LYS A 75 -4.85 28.54 2.46
C LYS A 75 -6.07 29.27 1.89
N VAL A 76 -7.10 28.50 1.56
CA VAL A 76 -8.36 29.01 1.00
C VAL A 76 -9.51 29.00 2.02
N GLY A 77 -9.21 29.01 3.32
CA GLY A 77 -10.19 29.06 4.40
C GLY A 77 -10.63 27.67 4.89
N GLY A 78 -11.72 27.66 5.67
CA GLY A 78 -12.18 26.46 6.38
C GLY A 78 -12.94 25.47 5.50
N PHE A 79 -13.08 24.23 5.98
CA PHE A 79 -13.82 23.17 5.30
C PHE A 79 -15.28 23.52 5.01
N ALA A 80 -16.03 24.01 6.01
CA ALA A 80 -17.46 24.33 5.83
C ALA A 80 -17.70 25.65 5.08
N LYS A 81 -16.72 26.57 5.11
CA LYS A 81 -16.82 27.91 4.53
C LYS A 81 -15.46 28.31 3.90
N PRO A 82 -15.09 27.72 2.76
CA PRO A 82 -13.92 28.16 2.01
C PRO A 82 -14.17 29.55 1.42
N ASP A 83 -13.09 30.31 1.24
CA ASP A 83 -13.06 31.62 0.65
C ASP A 83 -12.98 31.50 -0.89
N LEU A 84 -14.14 31.63 -1.54
CA LEU A 84 -14.25 31.46 -2.99
C LEU A 84 -13.42 32.51 -3.77
N GLU A 85 -13.19 33.69 -3.22
CA GLU A 85 -12.35 34.69 -3.89
C GLU A 85 -10.89 34.27 -3.89
N LYS A 86 -10.39 33.76 -2.75
CA LYS A 86 -9.05 33.16 -2.67
C LYS A 86 -8.91 31.98 -3.62
N VAL A 87 -9.92 31.09 -3.68
CA VAL A 87 -9.93 29.96 -4.62
C VAL A 87 -9.77 30.45 -6.06
N LEU A 88 -10.59 31.41 -6.50
CA LEU A 88 -10.55 31.92 -7.87
C LEU A 88 -9.24 32.66 -8.19
N ARG A 89 -8.67 33.36 -7.21
CA ARG A 89 -7.39 34.08 -7.36
C ARG A 89 -6.22 33.15 -7.65
N LEU A 90 -6.28 31.90 -7.17
CA LEU A 90 -5.31 30.86 -7.48
C LEU A 90 -5.41 30.33 -8.92
N ARG A 91 -6.43 30.72 -9.69
CA ARG A 91 -6.67 30.27 -11.07
C ARG A 91 -6.55 28.74 -11.19
N PRO A 92 -7.38 27.97 -10.47
CA PRO A 92 -7.35 26.52 -10.55
C PRO A 92 -7.89 26.02 -11.89
N ASP A 93 -7.28 24.96 -12.40
CA ASP A 93 -7.79 24.16 -13.51
C ASP A 93 -8.87 23.20 -12.99
N LEU A 94 -8.73 22.76 -11.73
CA LEU A 94 -9.64 21.85 -11.05
C LEU A 94 -9.80 22.24 -9.58
N VAL A 95 -11.03 22.24 -9.09
CA VAL A 95 -11.33 22.25 -7.65
C VAL A 95 -11.90 20.89 -7.27
N ILE A 96 -11.40 20.30 -6.18
CA ILE A 96 -11.98 19.06 -5.65
C ILE A 96 -12.71 19.39 -4.34
N ALA A 97 -14.04 19.25 -4.38
CA ALA A 97 -14.95 19.50 -3.28
C ALA A 97 -15.44 18.20 -2.64
N PHE A 98 -15.83 18.25 -1.37
CA PHE A 98 -16.18 17.07 -0.59
C PHE A 98 -17.46 17.26 0.23
N GLY A 99 -18.39 16.32 0.06
CA GLY A 99 -19.55 16.14 0.92
C GLY A 99 -20.66 17.18 0.75
N PRO A 100 -21.79 16.97 1.47
CA PRO A 100 -23.01 17.73 1.28
C PRO A 100 -22.85 19.21 1.65
N LEU A 101 -22.02 19.52 2.65
CA LEU A 101 -21.73 20.90 3.06
C LEU A 101 -21.12 21.75 1.94
N GLN A 102 -20.38 21.13 1.02
CA GLN A 102 -19.71 21.81 -0.08
C GLN A 102 -20.45 21.74 -1.41
N LEU A 103 -21.61 21.09 -1.50
CA LEU A 103 -22.34 20.93 -2.76
C LEU A 103 -22.70 22.29 -3.39
N LYS A 104 -23.26 23.22 -2.61
CA LYS A 104 -23.58 24.57 -3.08
C LYS A 104 -22.34 25.38 -3.48
N ILE A 105 -21.21 25.13 -2.82
CA ILE A 105 -19.92 25.76 -3.14
C ILE A 105 -19.41 25.23 -4.49
N ALA A 106 -19.47 23.91 -4.71
CA ALA A 106 -19.11 23.27 -5.96
C ALA A 106 -19.93 23.81 -7.14
N GLU A 107 -21.26 23.92 -6.96
CA GLU A 107 -22.16 24.51 -7.97
C GLU A 107 -21.85 25.98 -8.25
N ALA A 108 -21.49 26.76 -7.23
CA ALA A 108 -21.13 28.17 -7.39
C ALA A 108 -19.81 28.35 -8.16
N LEU A 109 -18.80 27.52 -7.88
CA LEU A 109 -17.53 27.52 -8.61
C LEU A 109 -17.71 27.10 -10.07
N ARG A 110 -18.55 26.08 -10.32
CA ARG A 110 -18.88 25.63 -11.67
C ARG A 110 -19.57 26.72 -12.50
N ARG A 111 -20.52 27.47 -11.90
CA ARG A 111 -21.17 28.62 -12.56
C ARG A 111 -20.20 29.74 -12.93
N LYS A 112 -19.03 29.79 -12.29
CA LYS A 112 -17.93 30.71 -12.60
C LYS A 112 -16.91 30.13 -13.60
N GLY A 113 -17.21 28.98 -14.23
CA GLY A 113 -16.39 28.36 -15.27
C GLY A 113 -15.23 27.51 -14.76
N VAL A 114 -15.17 27.20 -13.46
CA VAL A 114 -14.12 26.33 -12.90
C VAL A 114 -14.57 24.87 -12.98
N ALA A 115 -13.69 23.96 -13.41
CA ALA A 115 -13.98 22.52 -13.34
C ALA A 115 -14.00 22.07 -11.87
N VAL A 116 -15.00 21.27 -11.49
CA VAL A 116 -15.17 20.82 -10.10
C VAL A 116 -15.47 19.34 -10.04
N LEU A 117 -14.58 18.59 -9.40
CA LEU A 117 -14.83 17.21 -8.99
C LEU A 117 -15.44 17.23 -7.58
N TRP A 118 -16.70 16.82 -7.45
CA TRP A 118 -17.37 16.70 -6.16
C TRP A 118 -17.44 15.23 -5.72
N LEU A 119 -16.93 14.94 -4.52
CA LEU A 119 -16.84 13.59 -3.96
C LEU A 119 -17.68 13.48 -2.68
N TYR A 120 -18.45 12.40 -2.54
CA TYR A 120 -19.13 12.09 -1.29
C TYR A 120 -19.30 10.57 -1.11
N PRO A 121 -18.21 9.85 -0.80
CA PRO A 121 -18.27 8.41 -0.60
C PRO A 121 -19.04 8.06 0.66
N ARG A 122 -19.96 7.10 0.55
CA ARG A 122 -20.84 6.61 1.62
C ARG A 122 -20.53 5.20 2.11
N SER A 123 -19.55 4.56 1.48
CA SER A 123 -19.07 3.23 1.85
C SER A 123 -17.56 3.15 1.73
N LEU A 124 -16.97 2.15 2.39
CA LEU A 124 -15.52 1.92 2.30
C LEU A 124 -15.07 1.68 0.86
N ASP A 125 -15.86 0.96 0.07
CA ASP A 125 -15.60 0.73 -1.35
C ASP A 125 -15.63 2.03 -2.17
N GLU A 126 -16.61 2.91 -1.92
CA GLU A 126 -16.64 4.23 -2.57
C GLU A 126 -15.47 5.12 -2.16
N VAL A 127 -14.97 5.01 -0.92
CA VAL A 127 -13.74 5.71 -0.51
C VAL A 127 -12.57 5.21 -1.35
N LEU A 128 -12.42 3.89 -1.49
CA LEU A 128 -11.35 3.29 -2.28
C LEU A 128 -11.44 3.65 -3.77
N ASP A 129 -12.66 3.69 -4.33
CA ASP A 129 -12.89 4.11 -5.72
C ASP A 129 -12.57 5.59 -5.94
N SER A 130 -12.75 6.42 -4.91
CA SER A 130 -12.36 7.84 -4.97
C SER A 130 -10.86 8.02 -5.19
N PHE A 131 -10.01 7.09 -4.72
CA PHE A 131 -8.56 7.14 -4.93
C PHE A 131 -8.22 6.94 -6.40
N VAL A 132 -8.86 5.96 -7.03
CA VAL A 132 -8.68 5.68 -8.47
C VAL A 132 -9.19 6.85 -9.29
N ARG A 133 -10.35 7.43 -8.93
CA ARG A 133 -10.91 8.59 -9.63
C ARG A 133 -10.01 9.82 -9.53
N ILE A 134 -9.49 10.12 -8.33
CA ILE A 134 -8.52 11.21 -8.13
C ILE A 134 -7.24 10.94 -8.93
N GLY A 135 -6.71 9.71 -8.92
CA GLY A 135 -5.57 9.34 -9.75
C GLY A 135 -5.84 9.57 -11.25
N GLN A 136 -7.00 9.12 -11.75
CA GLN A 136 -7.38 9.30 -13.16
C GLN A 136 -7.44 10.77 -13.59
N VAL A 137 -8.18 11.61 -12.85
CA VAL A 137 -8.36 13.03 -13.22
C VAL A 137 -7.06 13.83 -13.14
N THR A 138 -6.10 13.39 -12.32
CA THR A 138 -4.80 14.07 -12.13
C THR A 138 -3.68 13.54 -13.03
N GLY A 139 -3.95 12.51 -13.85
CA GLY A 139 -2.94 11.85 -14.68
C GLY A 139 -2.10 10.78 -13.97
N HIS A 140 -2.45 10.42 -12.74
CA HIS A 140 -1.78 9.43 -11.87
C HIS A 140 -2.64 8.17 -11.67
N ARG A 141 -3.19 7.62 -12.77
CA ARG A 141 -4.15 6.52 -12.72
C ARG A 141 -3.56 5.28 -12.03
N GLN A 142 -2.29 4.97 -12.32
CA GLN A 142 -1.65 3.76 -11.81
C GLN A 142 -1.38 3.88 -10.31
N GLU A 143 -0.96 5.04 -9.85
CA GLU A 143 -0.73 5.37 -8.44
C GLU A 143 -2.05 5.33 -7.65
N GLY A 144 -3.15 5.83 -8.23
CA GLY A 144 -4.49 5.69 -7.66
C GLY A 144 -4.92 4.23 -7.48
N VAL A 145 -4.57 3.35 -8.44
CA VAL A 145 -4.80 1.90 -8.33
C VAL A 145 -3.96 1.29 -7.22
N TRP A 146 -2.65 1.60 -7.15
CA TRP A 146 -1.81 1.08 -6.06
C TRP A 146 -2.23 1.55 -4.68
N LEU A 147 -2.66 2.82 -4.56
CA LEU A 147 -3.18 3.34 -3.30
C LEU A 147 -4.42 2.55 -2.87
N LYS A 148 -5.35 2.26 -3.78
CA LYS A 148 -6.47 1.36 -3.50
C LYS A 148 -5.99 -0.04 -3.09
N GLU A 149 -5.08 -0.62 -3.86
CA GLU A 149 -4.58 -1.99 -3.63
C GLU A 149 -3.90 -2.14 -2.27
N VAL A 150 -3.02 -1.22 -1.87
CA VAL A 150 -2.31 -1.32 -0.58
C VAL A 150 -3.27 -1.22 0.59
N VAL A 151 -4.27 -0.33 0.51
CA VAL A 151 -5.32 -0.19 1.53
C VAL A 151 -6.20 -1.45 1.56
N CYS A 152 -6.59 -1.98 0.39
CA CYS A 152 -7.31 -3.26 0.28
C CYS A 152 -6.51 -4.42 0.88
N ARG A 153 -5.19 -4.48 0.69
CA ARG A 153 -4.34 -5.51 1.31
C ARG A 153 -4.43 -5.43 2.82
N ARG A 154 -4.32 -4.24 3.42
CA ARG A 154 -4.47 -4.07 4.88
C ARG A 154 -5.85 -4.52 5.36
N LEU A 155 -6.91 -4.12 4.66
CA LEU A 155 -8.29 -4.53 5.01
C LEU A 155 -8.46 -6.05 4.92
N GLY A 156 -7.92 -6.68 3.87
CA GLY A 156 -7.93 -8.13 3.71
C GLY A 156 -7.15 -8.85 4.81
N LEU A 157 -6.03 -8.31 5.28
CA LEU A 157 -5.30 -8.84 6.45
C LEU A 157 -6.18 -8.83 7.70
N ILE A 158 -6.88 -7.72 7.96
CA ILE A 158 -7.80 -7.59 9.10
C ILE A 158 -8.94 -8.60 8.97
N GLU A 159 -9.55 -8.69 7.80
CA GLU A 159 -10.61 -9.65 7.51
C GLU A 159 -10.16 -11.09 7.75
N ARG A 160 -8.97 -11.49 7.28
CA ARG A 160 -8.39 -12.82 7.55
C ARG A 160 -8.32 -13.10 9.05
N HIS A 161 -7.88 -12.12 9.84
CA HIS A 161 -7.81 -12.23 11.29
C HIS A 161 -9.16 -12.21 11.98
N LEU A 162 -10.23 -11.75 11.33
CA LEU A 162 -11.61 -11.76 11.86
C LEU A 162 -12.43 -12.97 11.41
N ARG A 163 -11.89 -13.84 10.53
CA ARG A 163 -12.58 -15.06 10.09
C ARG A 163 -12.98 -15.94 11.28
N GLY A 164 -14.10 -16.65 11.12
CA GLY A 164 -14.68 -17.52 12.14
C GLY A 164 -15.46 -16.82 13.25
N LEU A 165 -15.53 -15.48 13.26
CA LEU A 165 -16.41 -14.75 14.17
C LEU A 165 -17.87 -14.84 13.73
N GLY A 166 -18.71 -15.42 14.58
CA GLY A 166 -20.17 -15.40 14.44
C GLY A 166 -20.78 -14.06 14.82
N ASP A 167 -22.06 -13.88 14.49
CA ASP A 167 -22.77 -12.61 14.70
C ASP A 167 -22.83 -12.15 16.16
N ALA A 168 -23.01 -13.09 17.10
CA ALA A 168 -23.03 -12.80 18.53
C ALA A 168 -21.66 -12.30 19.07
N GLN A 169 -20.57 -12.50 18.31
CA GLN A 169 -19.22 -12.08 18.68
C GLN A 169 -18.85 -10.70 18.09
N ARG A 170 -19.79 -10.00 17.45
CA ARG A 170 -19.58 -8.69 16.81
C ARG A 170 -20.11 -7.57 17.71
N PRO A 171 -19.25 -6.83 18.41
CA PRO A 171 -19.69 -5.80 19.36
C PRO A 171 -20.47 -4.67 18.67
N ARG A 172 -21.49 -4.17 19.36
CA ARG A 172 -22.31 -3.04 18.95
C ARG A 172 -21.62 -1.73 19.32
N ILE A 173 -21.41 -0.86 18.33
CA ILE A 173 -20.71 0.41 18.45
C ILE A 173 -21.71 1.56 18.37
N PHE A 174 -21.70 2.42 19.38
CA PHE A 174 -22.37 3.72 19.34
C PHE A 174 -21.37 4.85 19.07
N ARG A 175 -21.58 5.61 18.00
CA ARG A 175 -20.69 6.68 17.53
C ARG A 175 -21.19 8.06 18.00
N VAL A 176 -20.37 8.79 18.74
CA VAL A 176 -20.72 10.11 19.32
C VAL A 176 -20.08 11.27 18.54
N MET A 177 -20.87 11.95 17.71
CA MET A 177 -20.45 13.10 16.88
C MET A 177 -20.95 14.46 17.39
N GLY A 178 -21.90 14.44 18.33
CA GLY A 178 -22.40 15.59 19.08
C GLY A 178 -22.90 15.08 20.42
N LEU A 179 -22.99 15.95 21.43
CA LEU A 179 -23.18 15.50 22.81
C LEU A 179 -24.52 15.88 23.43
N ASP A 180 -25.21 16.90 22.92
CA ASP A 180 -26.53 17.30 23.41
C ASP A 180 -27.33 18.09 22.35
N PRO A 181 -28.34 17.48 21.69
CA PRO A 181 -28.63 16.05 21.73
C PRO A 181 -27.47 15.22 21.12
N PRO A 182 -27.33 13.93 21.47
CA PRO A 182 -26.33 13.06 20.86
C PRO A 182 -26.46 13.01 19.34
N GLY A 183 -25.39 13.38 18.63
CA GLY A 183 -25.29 13.19 17.17
C GLY A 183 -24.60 11.87 16.87
N THR A 184 -25.09 11.10 15.89
CA THR A 184 -24.56 9.79 15.51
C THR A 184 -24.65 9.56 13.99
N VAL A 185 -24.15 8.42 13.53
CA VAL A 185 -24.20 7.97 12.13
C VAL A 185 -25.16 6.80 11.96
N GLY A 186 -25.89 6.77 10.85
CA GLY A 186 -26.73 5.63 10.44
C GLY A 186 -26.02 4.71 9.43
N GLY A 187 -26.76 3.76 8.87
CA GLY A 187 -26.26 2.75 7.94
C GLY A 187 -25.70 3.26 6.62
N ARG A 188 -26.11 4.46 6.17
CA ARG A 188 -25.58 5.08 4.93
C ARG A 188 -24.23 5.77 5.11
N SER A 189 -23.75 5.93 6.33
CA SER A 189 -22.45 6.53 6.60
C SER A 189 -21.30 5.60 6.26
N PHE A 190 -20.23 6.12 5.64
CA PHE A 190 -19.01 5.34 5.40
C PHE A 190 -18.39 4.81 6.71
N GLN A 191 -18.62 5.50 7.84
CA GLN A 191 -18.17 5.04 9.17
C GLN A 191 -18.84 3.71 9.56
N SER A 192 -20.08 3.45 9.14
CA SER A 192 -20.75 2.16 9.33
C SER A 192 -20.03 1.04 8.57
N SER A 193 -19.54 1.30 7.35
CA SER A 193 -18.69 0.35 6.62
C SER A 193 -17.35 0.09 7.32
N ILE A 194 -16.74 1.12 7.91
CA ILE A 194 -15.51 0.97 8.72
C ILE A 194 -15.78 0.06 9.93
N PHE A 195 -16.89 0.25 10.64
CA PHE A 195 -17.25 -0.58 11.78
C PHE A 195 -17.42 -2.03 11.38
N ARG A 196 -18.10 -2.29 10.26
CA ARG A 196 -18.30 -3.63 9.71
C ARG A 196 -16.98 -4.31 9.34
N ALA A 197 -16.10 -3.57 8.66
CA ALA A 197 -14.76 -4.05 8.30
C ALA A 197 -13.90 -4.38 9.53
N ALA A 198 -14.11 -3.67 10.64
CA ALA A 198 -13.42 -3.91 11.90
C ALA A 198 -14.03 -5.05 12.74
N GLY A 199 -15.12 -5.67 12.28
CA GLY A 199 -15.83 -6.74 12.99
C GLY A 199 -16.95 -6.26 13.92
N GLY A 200 -17.20 -4.95 14.02
CA GLY A 200 -18.29 -4.39 14.82
C GLY A 200 -19.60 -4.23 14.04
N ARG A 201 -20.66 -3.82 14.75
CA ARG A 201 -21.96 -3.43 14.19
C ARG A 201 -22.34 -2.04 14.65
N ASN A 202 -22.87 -1.20 13.76
CA ASN A 202 -23.43 0.08 14.18
C ASN A 202 -24.75 -0.17 14.93
N VAL A 203 -24.94 0.43 16.11
CA VAL A 203 -26.24 0.34 16.82
C VAL A 203 -27.42 0.90 16.02
N PHE A 204 -27.16 1.79 15.06
CA PHE A 204 -28.13 2.40 14.15
C PHE A 204 -27.91 1.99 12.69
N GLU A 205 -27.43 0.76 12.44
CA GLU A 205 -27.16 0.27 11.08
C GLU A 205 -28.40 0.29 10.16
N ASP A 206 -29.60 0.10 10.71
CA ASP A 206 -30.85 0.10 9.94
C ASP A 206 -31.41 1.51 9.67
N VAL A 207 -30.83 2.56 10.27
CA VAL A 207 -31.27 3.95 10.04
C VAL A 207 -30.64 4.44 8.74
N PRO A 208 -31.43 4.77 7.69
CA PRO A 208 -30.92 5.08 6.36
C PRO A 208 -30.44 6.53 6.23
N GLU A 209 -29.68 7.02 7.21
CA GLU A 209 -29.14 8.38 7.28
C GLU A 209 -27.62 8.38 7.41
N ASP A 210 -26.96 9.42 6.88
CA ASP A 210 -25.50 9.56 6.97
C ASP A 210 -25.09 10.09 8.37
N PHE A 211 -25.91 10.99 8.93
CA PHE A 211 -25.77 11.61 10.24
C PHE A 211 -27.13 12.10 10.72
N PHE A 212 -27.44 11.89 12.00
CA PHE A 212 -28.68 12.35 12.63
C PHE A 212 -28.49 12.55 14.14
N TYR A 213 -29.43 13.26 14.76
CA TYR A 213 -29.49 13.39 16.22
C TYR A 213 -30.46 12.38 16.80
N VAL A 214 -30.11 11.79 17.95
CA VAL A 214 -30.86 10.73 18.60
C VAL A 214 -31.09 11.06 20.07
N GLU A 215 -32.20 10.62 20.65
CA GLU A 215 -32.40 10.76 22.09
C GLU A 215 -31.55 9.73 22.86
N LEU A 216 -30.97 10.14 23.99
CA LEU A 216 -30.13 9.24 24.80
C LEU A 216 -30.88 7.97 25.25
N LYS A 217 -32.20 8.07 25.47
CA LYS A 217 -33.06 6.92 25.82
C LYS A 217 -33.08 5.83 24.72
N GLU A 218 -32.96 6.22 23.46
CA GLU A 218 -32.88 5.29 22.33
C GLU A 218 -31.52 4.61 22.28
N VAL A 219 -30.45 5.37 22.55
CA VAL A 219 -29.10 4.81 22.70
C VAL A 219 -29.05 3.77 23.82
N LEU A 220 -29.69 4.04 24.97
CA LEU A 220 -29.80 3.09 26.08
C LEU A 220 -30.52 1.80 25.65
N ARG A 221 -31.63 1.90 24.90
CA ARG A 221 -32.35 0.72 24.36
C ARG A 221 -31.48 -0.11 23.42
N CYS A 222 -30.67 0.55 22.59
CA CYS A 222 -29.74 -0.13 21.70
C CYS A 222 -28.61 -0.88 22.43
N SER A 223 -28.37 -0.60 23.72
CA SER A 223 -27.38 -1.30 24.55
C SER A 223 -26.02 -1.49 23.86
N PRO A 224 -25.29 -0.40 23.53
CA PRO A 224 -23.98 -0.50 22.89
C PRO A 224 -22.96 -1.21 23.79
N ASP A 225 -22.13 -2.06 23.19
CA ASP A 225 -20.98 -2.70 23.84
C ASP A 225 -19.77 -1.76 23.89
N VAL A 226 -19.72 -0.78 22.97
CA VAL A 226 -18.64 0.19 22.83
C VAL A 226 -19.19 1.57 22.49
N VAL A 227 -18.63 2.60 23.11
CA VAL A 227 -18.85 3.99 22.70
C VAL A 227 -17.62 4.51 21.98
N LEU A 228 -17.77 4.97 20.74
CA LEU A 228 -16.71 5.57 19.93
C LEU A 228 -16.87 7.08 19.83
N ILE A 229 -15.89 7.83 20.33
CA ILE A 229 -15.86 9.29 20.28
C ILE A 229 -14.56 9.82 19.67
N CYS A 230 -14.61 10.98 19.03
CA CYS A 230 -13.41 11.66 18.57
C CYS A 230 -12.68 12.32 19.74
N GLY A 231 -11.36 12.24 19.74
CA GLY A 231 -10.52 12.94 20.70
C GLY A 231 -9.13 12.34 20.78
N ASP A 232 -8.38 12.79 21.77
CA ASP A 232 -6.98 12.37 21.97
C ASP A 232 -6.76 11.68 23.33
N ASP A 233 -7.68 11.85 24.29
CA ASP A 233 -7.57 11.32 25.64
C ASP A 233 -8.81 10.50 26.03
N PRO A 234 -8.67 9.17 26.19
CA PRO A 234 -9.75 8.28 26.65
C PRO A 234 -10.34 8.61 28.02
N LEU A 235 -9.52 9.02 28.99
CA LEU A 235 -9.99 9.31 30.35
C LEU A 235 -10.82 10.60 30.34
N ARG A 236 -10.30 11.65 29.71
CA ARG A 236 -11.03 12.92 29.56
C ARG A 236 -12.32 12.74 28.79
N ALA A 237 -12.31 12.00 27.67
CA ALA A 237 -13.51 11.75 26.89
C ALA A 237 -14.57 10.99 27.72
N LYS A 238 -14.15 9.96 28.46
CA LYS A 238 -15.04 9.23 29.37
C LYS A 238 -15.64 10.17 30.42
N GLU A 239 -14.81 10.98 31.10
CA GLU A 239 -15.30 11.93 32.10
C GLU A 239 -16.30 12.94 31.53
N GLU A 240 -16.05 13.45 30.33
CA GLU A 240 -16.96 14.39 29.66
C GLU A 240 -18.32 13.73 29.39
N LEU A 241 -18.32 12.48 28.94
CA LEU A 241 -19.55 11.72 28.74
C LEU A 241 -20.26 11.46 30.09
N GLU A 242 -19.53 11.03 31.12
CA GLU A 242 -20.10 10.72 32.44
C GLU A 242 -20.65 11.93 33.19
N ARG A 243 -20.20 13.15 32.87
CA ARG A 243 -20.75 14.39 33.45
C ARG A 243 -22.13 14.75 32.88
N ARG A 244 -22.54 14.13 31.77
CA ARG A 244 -23.82 14.44 31.11
C ARG A 244 -24.97 13.62 31.71
N PRO A 245 -26.17 14.21 31.86
CA PRO A 245 -27.34 13.51 32.39
C PRO A 245 -27.64 12.20 31.63
N GLY A 246 -27.86 11.11 32.36
CA GLY A 246 -28.22 9.79 31.81
C GLY A 246 -27.07 8.96 31.20
N TRP A 247 -25.93 9.57 30.83
CA TRP A 247 -24.85 8.85 30.14
C TRP A 247 -24.18 7.78 31.02
N ARG A 248 -24.14 7.98 32.34
CA ARG A 248 -23.62 6.98 33.31
C ARG A 248 -24.39 5.66 33.31
N GLU A 249 -25.60 5.63 32.75
CA GLU A 249 -26.41 4.42 32.64
C GLU A 249 -25.95 3.49 31.51
N LEU A 250 -25.15 3.99 30.55
CA LEU A 250 -24.59 3.17 29.47
C LEU A 250 -23.59 2.14 30.03
N GLN A 251 -23.86 0.86 29.78
CA GLN A 251 -23.00 -0.25 30.21
C GLN A 251 -21.58 -0.10 29.68
N ALA A 252 -21.40 0.29 28.42
CA ALA A 252 -20.09 0.54 27.83
C ALA A 252 -19.28 1.59 28.61
N LEU A 253 -19.90 2.65 29.12
CA LEU A 253 -19.19 3.65 29.95
C LEU A 253 -18.77 3.07 31.30
N ARG A 254 -19.68 2.35 31.96
CA ARG A 254 -19.42 1.70 33.26
C ARG A 254 -18.29 0.68 33.17
N GLN A 255 -18.20 -0.04 32.07
CA GLN A 255 -17.15 -1.03 31.78
C GLN A 255 -15.86 -0.39 31.23
N GLY A 256 -15.82 0.93 31.04
CA GLY A 256 -14.67 1.61 30.44
C GLY A 256 -14.42 1.28 28.96
N ARG A 257 -15.43 0.75 28.26
CA ARG A 257 -15.40 0.42 26.82
C ARG A 257 -15.63 1.67 25.96
N VAL A 258 -14.85 2.71 26.21
CA VAL A 258 -14.85 3.96 25.45
C VAL A 258 -13.64 3.97 24.51
N LEU A 259 -13.89 3.85 23.21
CA LEU A 259 -12.88 3.96 22.18
C LEU A 259 -12.75 5.42 21.75
N VAL A 260 -11.56 5.98 21.91
CA VAL A 260 -11.22 7.32 21.43
C VAL A 260 -10.31 7.22 20.23
N LEU A 261 -10.72 7.85 19.13
CA LEU A 261 -9.92 7.97 17.91
C LEU A 261 -9.73 9.44 17.53
N PRO A 262 -8.58 9.82 16.97
CA PRO A 262 -8.42 11.15 16.41
C PRO A 262 -9.46 11.42 15.32
N CYS A 263 -10.01 12.64 15.30
CA CYS A 263 -10.99 13.04 14.29
C CYS A 263 -10.43 12.88 12.86
N ASP A 264 -9.14 13.19 12.70
CA ASP A 264 -8.41 13.06 11.44
C ASP A 264 -8.36 11.63 10.91
N LEU A 265 -8.63 10.62 11.74
CA LEU A 265 -8.60 9.21 11.35
C LEU A 265 -10.00 8.67 11.03
N ILE A 266 -11.01 8.97 11.86
CA ILE A 266 -12.35 8.38 11.72
C ILE A 266 -13.33 9.25 10.91
N CYS A 267 -13.12 10.56 10.85
CA CYS A 267 -14.02 11.48 10.13
C CYS A 267 -13.55 11.81 8.70
N ARG A 268 -12.36 11.34 8.31
CA ARG A 268 -11.76 11.62 6.99
C ARG A 268 -11.74 10.33 6.15
N PRO A 269 -12.57 10.22 5.09
CA PRO A 269 -12.51 9.10 4.16
C PRO A 269 -11.34 9.29 3.20
N GLY A 270 -10.13 9.02 3.69
CA GLY A 270 -8.87 9.13 2.95
C GLY A 270 -8.01 7.87 3.08
N PRO A 271 -6.72 7.91 2.71
CA PRO A 271 -5.82 6.75 2.69
C PRO A 271 -5.78 5.95 4.00
N ARG A 272 -5.96 6.63 5.14
CA ARG A 272 -5.82 6.07 6.48
C ARG A 272 -7.05 5.31 6.99
N VAL A 273 -8.09 5.10 6.17
CA VAL A 273 -9.29 4.34 6.59
C VAL A 273 -8.96 2.94 7.11
N ALA A 274 -7.95 2.27 6.55
CA ALA A 274 -7.59 0.93 7.01
C ALA A 274 -6.82 0.96 8.35
N GLU A 275 -6.15 2.07 8.69
CA GLU A 275 -5.63 2.29 10.06
C GLU A 275 -6.80 2.45 11.04
N ALA A 276 -7.86 3.19 10.67
CA ALA A 276 -9.06 3.32 11.49
C ALA A 276 -9.70 1.95 11.76
N VAL A 277 -9.87 1.13 10.72
CA VAL A 277 -10.37 -0.25 10.82
C VAL A 277 -9.49 -1.08 11.76
N ALA A 278 -8.17 -1.02 11.60
CA ALA A 278 -7.23 -1.77 12.45
C ALA A 278 -7.33 -1.36 13.92
N ARG A 279 -7.38 -0.06 14.23
CA ARG A 279 -7.49 0.44 15.61
C ARG A 279 -8.81 0.06 16.26
N ILE A 280 -9.90 0.09 15.50
CA ILE A 280 -11.20 -0.39 15.99
C ILE A 280 -11.12 -1.89 16.24
N ALA A 281 -10.64 -2.69 15.29
CA ALA A 281 -10.52 -4.15 15.43
C ALA A 281 -9.66 -4.55 16.64
N SER A 282 -8.52 -3.88 16.87
CA SER A 282 -7.68 -4.10 18.06
C SER A 282 -8.40 -3.79 19.37
N PHE A 283 -9.25 -2.76 19.40
CA PHE A 283 -10.04 -2.44 20.59
C PHE A 283 -11.19 -3.43 20.82
N LEU A 284 -11.81 -3.91 19.74
CA LEU A 284 -12.88 -4.91 19.81
C LEU A 284 -12.36 -6.29 20.22
N TYR A 285 -11.17 -6.67 19.74
CA TYR A 285 -10.58 -8.00 19.87
C TYR A 285 -9.12 -7.93 20.36
N PRO A 286 -8.89 -7.59 21.65
CA PRO A 286 -7.54 -7.37 22.19
C PRO A 286 -6.64 -8.61 22.18
N SER A 287 -7.21 -9.81 22.03
CA SER A 287 -6.46 -11.08 21.89
C SER A 287 -6.00 -11.38 20.46
N ARG A 288 -6.36 -10.55 19.47
CA ARG A 288 -5.96 -10.71 18.06
C ARG A 288 -5.01 -9.58 17.64
N VAL A 289 -4.06 -9.91 16.76
CA VAL A 289 -3.07 -8.96 16.23
C VAL A 289 -3.55 -8.42 14.89
N PHE A 290 -3.68 -7.09 14.78
CA PHE A 290 -4.02 -6.40 13.52
C PHE A 290 -2.96 -5.38 13.08
N SER A 291 -1.94 -5.15 13.92
CA SER A 291 -0.81 -4.25 13.65
C SER A 291 0.40 -4.72 14.47
N PRO A 292 1.25 -5.59 13.91
CA PRO A 292 2.26 -6.34 14.67
C PRO A 292 3.42 -5.46 15.13
N ARG A 293 3.67 -5.34 16.43
CA ARG A 293 4.71 -4.47 17.01
C ARG A 293 6.06 -5.17 17.23
N ARG A 294 6.06 -6.50 17.27
CA ARG A 294 7.27 -7.32 17.44
C ARG A 294 7.44 -8.25 16.25
N ILE A 295 8.42 -7.95 15.40
CA ILE A 295 8.62 -8.62 14.12
C ILE A 295 9.91 -9.43 14.18
N VAL A 296 9.84 -10.68 13.74
CA VAL A 296 11.03 -11.46 13.39
C VAL A 296 11.07 -11.61 11.87
N SER A 297 12.18 -11.21 11.24
CA SER A 297 12.37 -11.38 9.80
C SER A 297 13.35 -12.52 9.51
N LEU A 298 12.86 -13.58 8.86
CA LEU A 298 13.68 -14.69 8.37
C LEU A 298 14.21 -14.42 6.95
N VAL A 299 14.06 -13.20 6.44
CA VAL A 299 14.40 -12.85 5.05
C VAL A 299 15.24 -11.56 5.03
N PRO A 300 16.49 -11.59 4.50
CA PRO A 300 17.33 -10.40 4.42
C PRO A 300 16.71 -9.25 3.62
N ALA A 301 16.08 -9.52 2.48
CA ALA A 301 15.36 -8.51 1.69
C ALA A 301 14.27 -7.82 2.52
N LEU A 302 13.37 -8.58 3.14
CA LEU A 302 12.30 -8.01 3.98
C LEU A 302 12.86 -7.24 5.18
N THR A 303 14.02 -7.64 5.71
CA THR A 303 14.71 -6.87 6.74
C THR A 303 15.07 -5.49 6.23
N GLU A 304 15.74 -5.39 5.08
CA GLU A 304 16.08 -4.09 4.48
C GLU A 304 14.82 -3.27 4.15
N GLU A 305 13.76 -3.91 3.65
CA GLU A 305 12.49 -3.24 3.37
C GLU A 305 11.82 -2.67 4.61
N ILE A 306 11.90 -3.34 5.77
CA ILE A 306 11.42 -2.79 7.05
C ILE A 306 12.14 -1.49 7.40
N PHE A 307 13.45 -1.40 7.16
CA PHE A 307 14.20 -0.15 7.35
C PHE A 307 13.79 0.92 6.33
N LEU A 308 13.53 0.57 5.07
CA LEU A 308 13.01 1.53 4.08
C LEU A 308 11.66 2.11 4.48
N LEU A 309 10.85 1.30 5.18
CA LEU A 309 9.57 1.69 5.74
C LEU A 309 9.67 2.49 7.06
N GLY A 310 10.86 2.61 7.67
CA GLY A 310 11.06 3.29 8.94
C GLY A 310 10.48 2.53 10.14
N GLU A 311 10.39 1.20 10.04
CA GLU A 311 9.76 0.33 11.05
C GLU A 311 10.78 -0.56 11.78
N GLU A 312 12.07 -0.19 11.76
CA GLU A 312 13.17 -0.97 12.33
C GLU A 312 13.09 -1.17 13.84
N ASP A 313 12.42 -0.29 14.57
CA ASP A 313 12.23 -0.40 16.03
C ASP A 313 11.34 -1.59 16.41
N ARG A 314 10.46 -2.02 15.50
CA ARG A 314 9.59 -3.19 15.68
C ARG A 314 10.32 -4.49 15.37
N LEU A 315 11.47 -4.43 14.69
CA LEU A 315 12.27 -5.59 14.33
C LEU A 315 13.07 -6.07 15.54
N VAL A 316 12.69 -7.23 16.08
CA VAL A 316 13.28 -7.81 17.30
C VAL A 316 14.21 -9.00 17.02
N GLY A 317 14.14 -9.59 15.83
CA GLY A 317 15.01 -10.69 15.45
C GLY A 317 15.15 -10.84 13.93
N VAL A 318 16.33 -11.28 13.50
CA VAL A 318 16.70 -11.40 12.08
C VAL A 318 17.57 -12.63 11.83
N THR A 319 17.80 -12.98 10.57
CA THR A 319 18.77 -14.02 10.21
C THR A 319 20.22 -13.55 10.30
N THR A 320 21.15 -14.50 10.32
CA THR A 320 22.60 -14.27 10.25
C THR A 320 23.05 -13.63 8.93
N TYR A 321 22.19 -13.61 7.90
CA TYR A 321 22.47 -12.99 6.60
C TYR A 321 22.00 -11.54 6.50
N CYS A 322 21.26 -11.04 7.49
CA CYS A 322 20.77 -9.66 7.54
C CYS A 322 21.92 -8.72 7.95
N ARG A 323 22.67 -8.24 6.94
CA ARG A 323 23.83 -7.37 7.10
C ARG A 323 23.60 -5.94 6.62
N ARG A 324 22.51 -5.72 5.87
CA ARG A 324 22.11 -4.45 5.30
C ARG A 324 20.70 -4.08 5.81
N PRO A 325 20.49 -2.84 6.28
CA PRO A 325 21.56 -1.86 6.59
C PRO A 325 22.42 -2.34 7.79
N PRO A 326 23.60 -1.76 8.05
CA PRO A 326 24.51 -2.22 9.10
C PRO A 326 23.87 -2.37 10.49
N GLU A 327 22.89 -1.53 10.81
CA GLU A 327 22.10 -1.52 12.03
C GLU A 327 21.33 -2.83 12.23
N ALA A 328 20.93 -3.51 11.14
CA ALA A 328 20.29 -4.82 11.22
C ALA A 328 21.19 -5.89 11.87
N GLN A 329 22.52 -5.68 11.88
CA GLN A 329 23.46 -6.60 12.52
C GLN A 329 23.30 -6.63 14.04
N GLN A 330 22.79 -5.55 14.64
CA GLN A 330 22.57 -5.44 16.09
C GLN A 330 21.33 -6.19 16.58
N LYS A 331 20.42 -6.58 15.68
CA LYS A 331 19.21 -7.34 16.02
C LYS A 331 19.55 -8.80 16.35
N GLU A 332 18.78 -9.41 17.25
CA GLU A 332 18.98 -10.79 17.72
C GLU A 332 18.99 -11.79 16.54
N LYS A 333 19.90 -12.77 16.57
CA LYS A 333 20.07 -13.74 15.48
C LYS A 333 19.34 -15.05 15.79
N VAL A 334 18.31 -15.33 15.00
CA VAL A 334 17.45 -16.51 15.19
C VAL A 334 17.84 -17.72 14.33
N GLY A 335 18.76 -17.53 13.37
CA GLY A 335 19.26 -18.59 12.50
C GLY A 335 19.59 -18.11 11.10
N THR A 336 19.57 -19.03 10.14
CA THR A 336 19.74 -18.80 8.70
C THR A 336 18.40 -18.61 8.02
N VAL A 337 18.39 -18.33 6.70
CA VAL A 337 17.13 -18.26 5.92
C VAL A 337 16.45 -19.63 5.83
N VAL A 338 17.23 -20.72 5.78
CA VAL A 338 16.72 -22.09 5.63
C VAL A 338 16.41 -22.70 6.99
N GLU A 339 17.40 -22.74 7.88
CA GLU A 339 17.31 -23.34 9.20
C GLU A 339 17.33 -22.27 10.30
N PHE A 340 16.34 -22.28 11.18
CA PHE A 340 16.20 -21.33 12.29
C PHE A 340 15.71 -22.01 13.57
N SER A 341 16.03 -21.43 14.73
CA SER A 341 15.58 -21.95 16.03
C SER A 341 14.20 -21.41 16.39
N VAL A 342 13.21 -22.31 16.42
CA VAL A 342 11.86 -21.99 16.87
C VAL A 342 11.86 -21.48 18.31
N GLU A 343 12.67 -22.05 19.19
CA GLU A 343 12.78 -21.67 20.60
C GLU A 343 13.29 -20.22 20.74
N LYS A 344 14.33 -19.83 20.00
CA LYS A 344 14.82 -18.45 19.99
C LYS A 344 13.77 -17.48 19.46
N VAL A 345 13.07 -17.85 18.39
CA VAL A 345 11.97 -17.04 17.86
C VAL A 345 10.90 -16.82 18.92
N LEU A 346 10.47 -17.86 19.64
CA LEU A 346 9.45 -17.74 20.70
C LEU A 346 9.91 -16.89 21.89
N GLN A 347 11.20 -16.96 22.26
CA GLN A 347 11.76 -16.12 23.34
C GLN A 347 11.65 -14.62 23.03
N LEU A 348 11.71 -14.25 21.75
CA LEU A 348 11.51 -12.87 21.30
C LEU A 348 10.05 -12.41 21.34
N ARG A 349 9.09 -13.31 21.62
CA ARG A 349 7.65 -13.02 21.68
C ARG A 349 7.17 -12.19 20.46
N PRO A 350 7.33 -12.70 19.23
CA PRO A 350 6.91 -11.98 18.04
C PRO A 350 5.39 -11.98 17.90
N ASP A 351 4.87 -10.88 17.37
CA ASP A 351 3.50 -10.79 16.87
C ASP A 351 3.39 -11.41 15.47
N VAL A 352 4.47 -11.31 14.68
CA VAL A 352 4.57 -11.87 13.33
C VAL A 352 5.99 -12.34 13.02
N VAL A 353 6.09 -13.44 12.27
CA VAL A 353 7.33 -13.95 11.67
C VAL A 353 7.21 -13.84 10.16
N LEU A 354 8.11 -13.11 9.52
CA LEU A 354 8.18 -12.98 8.07
C LEU A 354 9.13 -14.04 7.52
N ALA A 355 8.66 -14.87 6.59
CA ALA A 355 9.42 -15.98 6.04
C ALA A 355 9.37 -16.00 4.50
N SER A 356 10.24 -16.81 3.90
CA SER A 356 10.20 -17.14 2.47
C SER A 356 9.98 -18.65 2.29
N PRO A 357 9.61 -19.13 1.10
CA PRO A 357 9.50 -20.56 0.81
C PRO A 357 10.79 -21.37 1.05
N LEU A 358 11.94 -20.72 1.21
CA LEU A 358 13.22 -21.38 1.52
C LEU A 358 13.34 -21.79 2.99
N ALA A 359 12.57 -21.19 3.88
CA ALA A 359 12.62 -21.49 5.30
C ALA A 359 12.03 -22.88 5.60
N SER A 360 12.59 -23.55 6.62
CA SER A 360 12.20 -24.90 7.03
C SER A 360 10.70 -25.00 7.27
N ARG A 361 10.02 -25.81 6.44
CA ARG A 361 8.57 -26.03 6.51
C ARG A 361 8.13 -26.53 7.88
N GLY A 362 8.88 -27.46 8.47
CA GLY A 362 8.61 -27.98 9.81
C GLY A 362 8.73 -26.91 10.90
N GLY A 363 9.68 -25.98 10.76
CA GLY A 363 9.81 -24.81 11.64
C GLY A 363 8.61 -23.86 11.54
N ILE A 364 8.18 -23.54 10.31
CA ILE A 364 7.00 -22.70 10.06
C ILE A 364 5.74 -23.33 10.65
N GLU A 365 5.48 -24.61 10.35
CA GLU A 365 4.30 -25.34 10.84
C GLU A 365 4.30 -25.44 12.38
N ARG A 366 5.46 -25.53 13.02
CA ARG A 366 5.57 -25.52 14.48
C ARG A 366 5.23 -24.15 15.07
N LEU A 367 5.72 -23.05 14.49
CA LEU A 367 5.35 -21.69 14.90
C LEU A 367 3.83 -21.45 14.78
N GLN A 368 3.25 -21.83 13.64
CA GLN A 368 1.81 -21.68 13.38
C GLN A 368 0.95 -22.47 14.36
N ARG A 369 1.33 -23.74 14.68
CA ARG A 369 0.62 -24.54 15.69
C ARG A 369 0.69 -23.95 17.10
N LEU A 370 1.73 -23.16 17.38
CA LEU A 370 1.89 -22.44 18.64
C LEU A 370 1.18 -21.08 18.64
N GLY A 371 0.38 -20.77 17.61
CA GLY A 371 -0.41 -19.55 17.51
C GLY A 371 0.38 -18.32 17.06
N ILE A 372 1.63 -18.48 16.61
CA ILE A 372 2.41 -17.39 16.04
C ILE A 372 1.97 -17.18 14.59
N TRP A 373 1.62 -15.94 14.24
CA TRP A 373 1.37 -15.57 12.85
C TRP A 373 2.67 -15.63 12.06
N VAL A 374 2.71 -16.48 11.04
CA VAL A 374 3.79 -16.53 10.06
C VAL A 374 3.25 -16.06 8.71
N GLU A 375 3.82 -14.98 8.17
CA GLU A 375 3.53 -14.49 6.82
C GLU A 375 4.67 -14.92 5.89
N VAL A 376 4.32 -15.66 4.83
CA VAL A 376 5.31 -16.18 3.87
C VAL A 376 5.24 -15.35 2.58
N PHE A 377 6.35 -14.72 2.21
CA PHE A 377 6.49 -13.92 0.99
C PHE A 377 7.08 -14.78 -0.14
N PRO A 378 6.44 -14.86 -1.32
CA PRO A 378 7.00 -15.57 -2.45
C PRO A 378 8.30 -14.92 -2.95
N ALA A 379 9.07 -15.65 -3.76
CA ALA A 379 10.20 -15.05 -4.46
C ALA A 379 9.66 -14.29 -5.70
N PRO A 380 9.83 -12.96 -5.78
CA PRO A 380 9.33 -12.19 -6.91
C PRO A 380 10.12 -12.56 -8.17
N ARG A 381 9.43 -12.58 -9.32
CA ARG A 381 10.00 -12.89 -10.63
C ARG A 381 10.17 -11.64 -11.48
N THR A 382 9.37 -10.62 -11.21
CA THR A 382 9.37 -9.35 -11.95
C THR A 382 9.52 -8.16 -11.01
N PHE A 383 9.92 -7.00 -11.55
CA PHE A 383 9.96 -5.76 -10.78
C PHE A 383 8.58 -5.36 -10.24
N GLU A 384 7.51 -5.68 -10.98
CA GLU A 384 6.14 -5.37 -10.54
C GLU A 384 5.72 -6.29 -9.37
N GLU A 385 6.02 -7.59 -9.44
CA GLU A 385 5.80 -8.51 -8.30
C GLU A 385 6.58 -8.06 -7.07
N LEU A 386 7.85 -7.65 -7.24
CA LEU A 386 8.66 -7.11 -6.15
C LEU A 386 8.02 -5.85 -5.52
N CYS A 387 7.48 -4.94 -6.34
CA CYS A 387 6.76 -3.77 -5.83
C CYS A 387 5.48 -4.18 -5.08
N GLN A 388 4.76 -5.19 -5.57
CA GLN A 388 3.55 -5.72 -4.93
C GLN A 388 3.84 -6.38 -3.58
N ASP A 389 4.92 -7.16 -3.47
CA ASP A 389 5.37 -7.78 -2.22
C ASP A 389 5.78 -6.71 -1.21
N PHE A 390 6.50 -5.67 -1.65
CA PHE A 390 6.83 -4.53 -0.79
C PHE A 390 5.59 -3.78 -0.28
N LEU A 391 4.57 -3.58 -1.12
CA LEU A 391 3.28 -3.00 -0.67
C LEU A 391 2.55 -3.92 0.31
N GLN A 392 2.63 -5.24 0.15
CA GLN A 392 2.08 -6.17 1.13
C GLN A 392 2.75 -6.04 2.48
N LEU A 393 4.08 -5.92 2.50
CA LEU A 393 4.83 -5.66 3.73
C LEU A 393 4.43 -4.32 4.35
N ALA A 394 4.36 -3.25 3.55
CA ALA A 394 3.92 -1.93 4.01
C ALA A 394 2.51 -1.98 4.63
N ALA A 395 1.56 -2.67 3.99
CA ALA A 395 0.21 -2.87 4.50
C ALA A 395 0.19 -3.69 5.80
N LEU A 396 0.99 -4.76 5.89
CA LEU A 396 1.11 -5.57 7.10
C LEU A 396 1.60 -4.72 8.29
N LEU A 397 2.52 -3.80 8.03
CA LEU A 397 3.13 -2.96 9.06
C LEU A 397 2.31 -1.71 9.40
N GLY A 398 1.49 -1.20 8.49
CA GLY A 398 0.88 0.14 8.65
C GLY A 398 1.75 1.28 8.22
N ALA A 399 2.61 1.01 7.25
CA ALA A 399 3.51 1.96 6.64
C ALA A 399 3.12 2.21 5.16
N GLU A 400 1.83 2.19 4.82
CA GLU A 400 1.35 2.29 3.43
C GLU A 400 1.79 3.60 2.75
N GLU A 401 1.70 4.73 3.45
CA GLU A 401 2.14 6.03 2.93
C GLU A 401 3.63 6.00 2.57
N ARG A 402 4.47 5.53 3.50
CA ARG A 402 5.91 5.40 3.29
C ARG A 402 6.25 4.40 2.19
N GLY A 403 5.53 3.28 2.11
CA GLY A 403 5.68 2.30 1.04
C GLY A 403 5.41 2.91 -0.34
N LEU A 404 4.35 3.70 -0.47
CA LEU A 404 4.04 4.39 -1.72
C LEU A 404 5.08 5.47 -2.09
N GLU A 405 5.67 6.17 -1.11
CA GLU A 405 6.78 7.10 -1.35
C GLU A 405 8.00 6.40 -1.95
N VAL A 406 8.44 5.31 -1.31
CA VAL A 406 9.60 4.52 -1.76
C VAL A 406 9.37 3.96 -3.16
N LEU A 407 8.16 3.46 -3.45
CA LEU A 407 7.86 2.96 -4.80
C LEU A 407 7.81 4.05 -5.86
N ARG A 408 7.30 5.24 -5.54
CA ARG A 408 7.35 6.39 -6.46
C ARG A 408 8.79 6.73 -6.82
N GLU A 409 9.67 6.78 -5.82
CA GLU A 409 11.10 7.00 -6.05
C GLU A 409 11.72 5.91 -6.95
N ALA A 410 11.46 4.64 -6.65
CA ALA A 410 11.98 3.51 -7.41
C ALA A 410 11.52 3.56 -8.88
N LYS A 411 10.24 3.87 -9.14
CA LYS A 411 9.68 3.91 -10.48
C LYS A 411 10.18 5.10 -11.30
N VAL A 412 10.28 6.29 -10.71
CA VAL A 412 10.88 7.46 -11.39
C VAL A 412 12.31 7.13 -11.82
N LYS A 413 13.10 6.48 -10.97
CA LYS A 413 14.46 6.04 -11.33
C LYS A 413 14.44 4.97 -12.44
N MET A 414 13.55 3.99 -12.37
CA MET A 414 13.41 2.94 -13.39
C MET A 414 13.01 3.49 -14.77
N GLU A 415 12.10 4.48 -14.82
CA GLU A 415 11.68 5.09 -16.08
C GLU A 415 12.81 5.84 -16.78
N ARG A 416 13.68 6.53 -16.02
CA ARG A 416 14.87 7.17 -16.55
C ARG A 416 15.80 6.16 -17.22
N LEU A 417 16.01 5.00 -16.57
CA LEU A 417 16.84 3.93 -17.15
C LEU A 417 16.27 3.41 -18.47
N ARG A 418 14.94 3.22 -18.58
CA ARG A 418 14.31 2.73 -19.82
C ARG A 418 14.60 3.62 -21.04
N VAL A 419 14.78 4.92 -20.84
CA VAL A 419 15.13 5.86 -21.93
C VAL A 419 16.55 5.61 -22.44
N GLU A 420 17.47 5.20 -21.55
CA GLU A 420 18.89 4.98 -21.85
C GLU A 420 19.14 3.67 -22.64
N VAL A 421 18.29 2.64 -22.48
CA VAL A 421 18.56 1.28 -23.02
C VAL A 421 18.11 1.05 -24.48
N ARG A 422 18.41 1.96 -25.42
CA ARG A 422 18.08 1.76 -26.85
C ARG A 422 19.28 1.19 -27.62
N GLY A 423 19.19 -0.04 -28.15
CA GLY A 423 20.24 -0.60 -29.00
C GLY A 423 20.32 -2.13 -29.07
N ARG A 424 21.54 -2.64 -29.32
CA ARG A 424 21.87 -4.08 -29.39
C ARG A 424 21.49 -4.75 -28.07
N ARG A 425 21.02 -6.01 -28.12
CA ARG A 425 20.69 -6.80 -26.94
C ARG A 425 21.75 -7.87 -26.67
N PRO A 426 22.72 -7.65 -25.76
CA PRO A 426 23.76 -8.63 -25.47
C PRO A 426 23.18 -9.91 -24.87
N ARG A 427 23.70 -11.06 -25.28
CA ARG A 427 23.42 -12.38 -24.71
C ARG A 427 24.23 -12.55 -23.43
N VAL A 428 23.54 -12.73 -22.31
CA VAL A 428 24.15 -12.76 -20.97
C VAL A 428 23.99 -14.15 -20.37
N PHE A 429 25.09 -14.74 -19.90
CA PHE A 429 25.06 -15.87 -18.99
C PHE A 429 25.12 -15.38 -17.55
N ILE A 430 24.22 -15.88 -16.70
CA ILE A 430 24.07 -15.44 -15.32
C ILE A 430 24.37 -16.61 -14.39
N GLN A 431 25.55 -16.61 -13.79
CA GLN A 431 26.00 -17.60 -12.83
C GLN A 431 25.66 -17.15 -11.40
N ILE A 432 24.99 -18.01 -10.64
CA ILE A 432 24.59 -17.73 -9.25
C ILE A 432 25.17 -18.75 -8.23
N GLY A 433 25.83 -19.80 -8.70
CA GLY A 433 26.51 -20.80 -7.87
C GLY A 433 27.68 -21.44 -8.61
N ALA A 434 28.67 -21.95 -7.88
CA ALA A 434 29.94 -22.43 -8.44
C ALA A 434 30.18 -23.95 -8.30
N ASN A 435 29.60 -24.60 -7.29
CA ASN A 435 29.76 -26.04 -7.08
C ASN A 435 28.49 -26.69 -6.50
N PRO A 436 27.60 -27.25 -7.34
CA PRO A 436 27.68 -27.27 -8.80
C PRO A 436 27.46 -25.87 -9.42
N LEU A 437 27.80 -25.71 -10.71
CA LEU A 437 27.54 -24.46 -11.44
C LEU A 437 26.03 -24.27 -11.55
N PHE A 438 25.48 -23.21 -10.93
CA PHE A 438 24.06 -22.86 -11.04
C PHE A 438 23.89 -21.62 -11.89
N ALA A 439 22.89 -21.64 -12.76
CA ALA A 439 22.54 -20.49 -13.60
C ALA A 439 21.13 -19.96 -13.27
N ALA A 440 20.95 -18.64 -13.34
CA ALA A 440 19.66 -18.02 -13.13
C ALA A 440 18.72 -18.33 -14.30
N GLY A 441 17.54 -18.88 -14.00
CA GLY A 441 16.53 -19.21 -15.01
C GLY A 441 15.86 -17.99 -15.62
N LYS A 442 15.12 -18.20 -16.71
CA LYS A 442 14.45 -17.13 -17.48
C LYS A 442 13.45 -16.30 -16.64
N ASP A 443 12.79 -16.94 -15.68
CA ASP A 443 11.72 -16.36 -14.85
C ASP A 443 12.23 -15.89 -13.49
N SER A 444 13.55 -15.69 -13.35
CA SER A 444 14.16 -15.14 -12.13
C SER A 444 14.17 -13.61 -12.15
N ILE A 445 14.14 -13.00 -10.97
CA ILE A 445 14.28 -11.55 -10.81
C ILE A 445 15.60 -11.01 -11.41
N ILE A 446 16.67 -11.81 -11.42
CA ILE A 446 17.95 -11.46 -12.03
C ILE A 446 17.83 -11.41 -13.56
N SER A 447 17.11 -12.37 -14.15
CA SER A 447 16.80 -12.39 -15.58
C SER A 447 15.93 -11.19 -15.97
N GLU A 448 14.99 -10.79 -15.11
CA GLU A 448 14.22 -9.56 -15.29
C GLU A 448 15.12 -8.32 -15.30
N ALA A 449 16.06 -8.22 -14.35
CA ALA A 449 17.00 -7.10 -14.31
C ALA A 449 17.84 -7.00 -15.58
N VAL A 450 18.34 -8.14 -16.08
CA VAL A 450 19.07 -8.21 -17.37
C VAL A 450 18.19 -7.78 -18.54
N ARG A 451 16.93 -8.22 -18.57
CA ARG A 451 15.97 -7.85 -19.63
C ARG A 451 15.68 -6.35 -19.62
N LEU A 452 15.47 -5.76 -18.45
CA LEU A 452 15.23 -4.32 -18.29
C LEU A 452 16.48 -3.49 -18.62
N ALA A 453 17.67 -4.02 -18.35
CA ALA A 453 18.95 -3.45 -18.79
C ALA A 453 19.26 -3.71 -20.28
N GLY A 454 18.34 -4.32 -21.04
CA GLY A 454 18.46 -4.52 -22.48
C GLY A 454 19.28 -5.73 -22.91
N GLY A 455 19.65 -6.60 -21.98
CA GLY A 455 20.25 -7.91 -22.27
C GLY A 455 19.21 -8.99 -22.57
N ARG A 456 19.71 -10.16 -22.97
CA ARG A 456 18.94 -11.40 -23.11
C ARG A 456 19.65 -12.51 -22.34
N ASN A 457 18.98 -13.10 -21.34
CA ASN A 457 19.48 -14.29 -20.66
C ASN A 457 19.57 -15.45 -21.66
N ILE A 458 20.69 -16.17 -21.68
CA ILE A 458 20.87 -17.36 -22.55
C ILE A 458 20.21 -18.62 -21.99
N VAL A 459 19.79 -18.60 -20.71
CA VAL A 459 19.12 -19.72 -20.04
C VAL A 459 17.61 -19.56 -20.18
N GLU A 460 16.97 -20.52 -20.86
CA GLU A 460 15.52 -20.51 -21.12
C GLU A 460 14.69 -21.36 -20.12
N GLY A 461 15.36 -22.09 -19.23
CA GLY A 461 14.74 -22.94 -18.22
C GLY A 461 14.65 -22.30 -16.84
N GLU A 462 14.30 -23.12 -15.83
CA GLU A 462 14.33 -22.72 -14.43
C GLU A 462 15.76 -22.63 -13.90
N THR A 463 15.92 -21.92 -12.77
CA THR A 463 17.18 -21.87 -12.04
C THR A 463 17.60 -23.28 -11.64
N SER A 464 18.74 -23.73 -12.17
CA SER A 464 19.15 -25.12 -12.09
C SER A 464 20.67 -25.28 -12.24
N PRO A 465 21.23 -26.45 -11.87
CA PRO A 465 22.58 -26.81 -12.27
C PRO A 465 22.72 -26.71 -13.80
N TYR A 466 23.81 -26.10 -14.26
CA TYR A 466 24.06 -25.82 -15.66
C TYR A 466 25.45 -26.32 -16.07
N SER A 467 25.58 -26.82 -17.31
CA SER A 467 26.85 -27.34 -17.83
C SER A 467 27.72 -26.20 -18.37
N ARG A 468 29.01 -26.20 -18.04
CA ARG A 468 29.97 -25.25 -18.62
C ARG A 468 30.07 -25.42 -20.12
N GLU A 469 30.04 -26.65 -20.62
CA GLU A 469 30.03 -26.96 -22.05
C GLU A 469 28.83 -26.34 -22.77
N ALA A 470 27.66 -26.32 -22.14
CA ALA A 470 26.48 -25.67 -22.69
C ALA A 470 26.67 -24.14 -22.79
N VAL A 471 27.28 -23.50 -21.78
CA VAL A 471 27.60 -22.07 -21.81
C VAL A 471 28.61 -21.75 -22.91
N ILE A 472 29.67 -22.55 -23.03
CA ILE A 472 30.71 -22.39 -24.06
C ILE A 472 30.09 -22.50 -25.45
N ARG A 473 29.22 -23.51 -25.69
CA ARG A 473 28.52 -23.68 -26.96
C ARG A 473 27.56 -22.52 -27.27
N ALA A 474 26.91 -21.97 -26.24
CA ALA A 474 26.01 -20.84 -26.41
C ALA A 474 26.76 -19.55 -26.77
N ASP A 475 28.03 -19.43 -26.40
CA ASP A 475 28.94 -18.30 -26.66
C ASP A 475 28.30 -16.92 -26.34
N PRO A 476 28.06 -16.63 -25.04
CA PRO A 476 27.45 -15.38 -24.62
C PRO A 476 28.37 -14.17 -24.89
N ASP A 477 27.75 -12.99 -25.05
CA ASP A 477 28.46 -11.72 -25.14
C ASP A 477 29.02 -11.29 -23.76
N VAL A 478 28.35 -11.69 -22.67
CA VAL A 478 28.69 -11.31 -21.28
C VAL A 478 28.51 -12.49 -20.33
N ILE A 479 29.44 -12.66 -19.40
CA ILE A 479 29.30 -13.57 -18.25
C ILE A 479 29.15 -12.71 -16.99
N LEU A 480 28.03 -12.90 -16.29
CA LEU A 480 27.72 -12.25 -15.02
C LEU A 480 27.82 -13.28 -13.88
N ILE A 481 28.71 -13.05 -12.93
CA ILE A 481 28.94 -13.91 -11.77
C ILE A 481 28.35 -13.22 -10.54
N VAL A 482 27.24 -13.73 -10.03
CA VAL A 482 26.51 -13.23 -8.87
C VAL A 482 26.97 -14.03 -7.64
N THR A 483 28.03 -13.58 -6.97
CA THR A 483 28.57 -14.29 -5.80
C THR A 483 29.40 -13.36 -4.91
N MET A 484 29.76 -13.83 -3.72
CA MET A 484 30.51 -13.08 -2.71
C MET A 484 31.99 -13.48 -2.71
N GLY A 485 32.88 -12.47 -2.79
CA GLY A 485 34.29 -12.59 -2.45
C GLY A 485 35.11 -13.54 -3.35
N ILE A 486 36.00 -14.32 -2.73
CA ILE A 486 37.04 -15.14 -3.39
C ILE A 486 36.44 -16.14 -4.40
N VAL A 487 35.22 -16.62 -4.19
CA VAL A 487 34.55 -17.56 -5.10
C VAL A 487 34.33 -16.91 -6.47
N GLY A 488 33.93 -15.64 -6.51
CA GLY A 488 33.70 -14.93 -7.77
C GLY A 488 34.97 -14.77 -8.58
N GLU A 489 36.08 -14.44 -7.92
CA GLU A 489 37.36 -14.27 -8.59
C GLU A 489 37.90 -15.61 -9.14
N ARG A 490 37.75 -16.69 -8.37
CA ARG A 490 38.09 -18.05 -8.85
C ARG A 490 37.28 -18.43 -10.08
N GLU A 491 35.98 -18.14 -10.09
CA GLU A 491 35.12 -18.43 -11.24
C GLU A 491 35.45 -17.54 -12.45
N ARG A 492 35.76 -16.26 -12.24
CA ARG A 492 36.27 -15.38 -13.30
C ARG A 492 37.54 -15.94 -13.94
N GLN A 493 38.49 -16.38 -13.12
CA GLN A 493 39.73 -17.02 -13.59
C GLN A 493 39.45 -18.33 -14.32
N ALA A 494 38.49 -19.12 -13.84
CA ALA A 494 38.09 -20.36 -14.50
C ALA A 494 37.50 -20.10 -15.90
N TRP A 495 36.61 -19.10 -16.04
CA TRP A 495 36.06 -18.69 -17.34
C TRP A 495 37.12 -18.13 -18.28
N SER A 496 38.10 -17.41 -17.75
CA SER A 496 39.19 -16.80 -18.54
C SER A 496 40.09 -17.83 -19.25
N ARG A 497 40.01 -19.12 -18.89
CA ARG A 497 40.74 -20.20 -19.58
C ARG A 497 40.16 -20.51 -20.97
N PHE A 498 38.90 -20.16 -21.23
CA PHE A 498 38.23 -20.44 -22.50
C PHE A 498 38.41 -19.27 -23.48
N ARG A 499 39.65 -19.06 -23.95
CA ARG A 499 40.06 -17.87 -24.74
C ARG A 499 39.28 -17.62 -26.03
N GLU A 500 38.64 -18.64 -26.60
CA GLU A 500 37.85 -18.51 -27.82
C GLU A 500 36.46 -17.90 -27.60
N MET A 501 35.94 -17.93 -26.36
CA MET A 501 34.61 -17.39 -26.05
C MET A 501 34.58 -15.88 -26.22
N LYS A 502 33.48 -15.37 -26.80
CA LYS A 502 33.31 -13.94 -27.06
C LYS A 502 33.43 -13.08 -25.81
N ALA A 503 32.73 -13.45 -24.73
CA ALA A 503 32.82 -12.74 -23.45
C ALA A 503 34.26 -12.68 -22.89
N VAL A 504 35.09 -13.71 -23.13
CA VAL A 504 36.48 -13.74 -22.67
C VAL A 504 37.37 -12.84 -23.53
N ARG A 505 37.26 -12.93 -24.86
CA ARG A 505 38.03 -12.11 -25.81
C ARG A 505 37.75 -10.61 -25.63
N GLU A 506 36.51 -10.25 -25.34
CA GLU A 506 36.09 -8.87 -25.13
C GLU A 506 36.28 -8.40 -23.67
N GLY A 507 36.77 -9.26 -22.77
CA GLY A 507 37.00 -8.91 -21.35
C GLY A 507 35.71 -8.69 -20.54
N ARG A 508 34.58 -9.26 -20.96
CA ARG A 508 33.23 -9.02 -20.43
C ARG A 508 32.79 -10.08 -19.42
N ILE A 509 33.64 -10.33 -18.42
CA ILE A 509 33.33 -11.20 -17.27
C ILE A 509 33.22 -10.35 -16.00
N TYR A 510 32.00 -10.13 -15.54
CA TYR A 510 31.72 -9.23 -14.43
C TYR A 510 31.30 -10.00 -13.19
N ILE A 511 31.79 -9.56 -12.02
CA ILE A 511 31.32 -10.03 -10.72
C ILE A 511 30.42 -8.93 -10.16
N VAL A 512 29.22 -9.29 -9.71
CA VAL A 512 28.25 -8.36 -9.14
C VAL A 512 27.81 -8.79 -7.74
N ASP A 513 27.36 -7.82 -6.96
CA ASP A 513 26.95 -8.02 -5.57
C ASP A 513 25.72 -8.91 -5.46
N SER A 514 25.84 -10.05 -4.78
CA SER A 514 24.70 -10.95 -4.57
C SER A 514 23.53 -10.31 -3.82
N TYR A 515 23.75 -9.30 -2.96
CA TYR A 515 22.65 -8.63 -2.26
C TYR A 515 21.74 -7.84 -3.21
N LEU A 516 22.34 -7.13 -4.16
CA LEU A 516 21.59 -6.34 -5.15
C LEU A 516 20.80 -7.22 -6.14
N PHE A 517 21.24 -8.46 -6.36
CA PHE A 517 20.69 -9.31 -7.43
C PHE A 517 19.84 -10.48 -6.93
N CYS A 518 20.22 -11.13 -5.82
CA CYS A 518 19.53 -12.35 -5.36
C CYS A 518 18.32 -12.06 -4.45
N SER A 519 18.32 -10.93 -3.74
CA SER A 519 17.23 -10.55 -2.83
C SER A 519 17.09 -9.03 -2.78
N PRO A 520 16.73 -8.39 -3.91
CA PRO A 520 16.64 -6.95 -3.98
C PRO A 520 15.39 -6.41 -3.28
N THR A 521 15.49 -5.18 -2.80
CA THR A 521 14.35 -4.29 -2.52
C THR A 521 13.97 -3.54 -3.82
N PRO A 522 12.82 -2.85 -3.90
CA PRO A 522 12.49 -2.04 -5.07
C PRO A 522 13.58 -1.03 -5.46
N LEU A 523 14.21 -0.36 -4.49
CA LEU A 523 15.28 0.61 -4.75
C LEU A 523 16.58 -0.08 -5.19
N SER A 524 16.98 -1.15 -4.51
CA SER A 524 18.22 -1.86 -4.84
C SER A 524 18.10 -2.63 -6.16
N PHE A 525 16.90 -3.04 -6.57
CA PHE A 525 16.64 -3.59 -7.89
C PHE A 525 16.91 -2.56 -8.99
N VAL A 526 16.46 -1.31 -8.79
CA VAL A 526 16.72 -0.23 -9.76
C VAL A 526 18.22 0.07 -9.84
N GLU A 527 18.92 0.04 -8.71
CA GLU A 527 20.38 0.14 -8.65
C GLU A 527 21.05 -1.01 -9.44
N ALA A 528 20.59 -2.25 -9.26
CA ALA A 528 21.09 -3.41 -10.00
C ALA A 528 20.88 -3.28 -11.52
N VAL A 529 19.71 -2.80 -11.96
CA VAL A 529 19.43 -2.52 -13.37
C VAL A 529 20.35 -1.41 -13.89
N SER A 530 20.52 -0.32 -13.15
CA SER A 530 21.45 0.76 -13.53
C SER A 530 22.88 0.25 -13.69
N GLN A 531 23.36 -0.58 -12.75
CA GLN A 531 24.67 -1.21 -12.85
C GLN A 531 24.79 -2.08 -14.11
N LEU A 532 23.76 -2.90 -14.40
CA LEU A 532 23.74 -3.72 -15.61
C LEU A 532 23.75 -2.88 -16.89
N VAL A 533 23.03 -1.77 -16.97
CA VAL A 533 23.05 -0.88 -18.14
C VAL A 533 24.48 -0.45 -18.46
N ARG A 534 25.25 -0.05 -17.44
CA ARG A 534 26.67 0.31 -17.61
C ARG A 534 27.52 -0.87 -18.08
N LEU A 535 27.37 -2.04 -17.47
CA LEU A 535 28.15 -3.25 -17.81
C LEU A 535 27.82 -3.82 -19.21
N LEU A 536 26.57 -3.68 -19.65
CA LEU A 536 26.09 -4.23 -20.91
C LEU A 536 26.34 -3.29 -22.10
N HIS A 537 26.28 -1.97 -21.89
CA HIS A 537 26.34 -0.98 -22.97
C HIS A 537 27.53 -0.03 -22.90
N GLY A 538 28.31 -0.03 -21.81
CA GLY A 538 29.58 0.70 -21.72
C GLY A 538 29.46 2.22 -21.52
N GLN A 539 28.33 2.73 -21.03
CA GLN A 539 28.23 4.14 -20.64
C GLN A 539 28.71 4.31 -19.19
N GLY A 540 29.84 4.99 -19.02
CA GLY A 540 30.41 5.43 -17.74
C GLY A 540 29.74 6.69 -17.23
#